data_AF-A0A536EI49-F1
#
_entry.id   AF-A0A536EI49-F1
#
_cell.length_a   1.000
_cell.length_b   1.000
_cell.length_c   1.000
_cell.angle_alpha   90.00
_cell.angle_beta   90.00
_cell.angle_gamma   90.00
#
_symmetry.space_group_name_H-M   'P 1'
#
loop_
_entity.id
_entity.type
_entity.pdbx_description
1 polymer ?
#
loop_
_entity_poly.entity_id
_entity_poly.type
_entity_poly.pdbx_seq_one_letter_code
_entity_poly.pdbx_strand_id
1 'polypeptide(L)'
;MSWATRIFAVLVLVLAAGAIGAFLEVVLPQRVAQLAQSESSELGQARAGAADTSTAVTSLWAEISAKSGLGLSPDQLSKDLALAKATEKSADDALSHVQAAQSYMAQADGLPFQFHSPSFIATDRPALQHLDKALQATIKLTHGATLQLSVAQHLNQDAQTIPGSLYPSLNARQWTDAARTASALSTDLTTQQVPAADPEALLDPLWSKWIDAMQAVASSAKQVSLASAAGQTQQAQVANRSLDTARAQLVASYAQAQNGAAAWQAKTIQPLLDTIAREKSAAGA
;
A
#
# COMPACT_ATOMS: atom_id res chain seq x y z
N MET A 1 70.15 8.64 22.29
CA MET A 1 69.14 9.59 21.76
C MET A 1 69.71 11.00 21.81
N SER A 2 69.72 11.73 20.70
CA SER A 2 70.25 13.10 20.65
C SER A 2 69.23 14.11 21.19
N TRP A 3 69.70 15.26 21.65
CA TRP A 3 68.85 16.34 22.17
C TRP A 3 67.90 16.89 21.09
N ALA A 4 68.34 16.93 19.83
CA ALA A 4 67.53 17.31 18.68
C ALA A 4 66.34 16.35 18.44
N THR A 5 66.51 15.04 18.65
CA THR A 5 65.42 14.06 18.54
C THR A 5 64.35 14.27 19.61
N ARG A 6 64.73 14.71 20.82
CA ARG A 6 63.78 14.99 21.91
C ARG A 6 62.96 16.25 21.62
N ILE A 7 63.59 17.31 21.11
CA ILE A 7 62.89 18.55 20.73
C ILE A 7 61.94 18.31 19.57
N PHE A 8 62.38 17.57 18.55
CA PHE A 8 61.53 17.19 17.44
C PHE A 8 60.30 16.38 17.92
N ALA A 9 60.50 15.40 18.81
CA ALA A 9 59.40 14.62 19.37
C ALA A 9 58.41 15.49 20.13
N VAL A 10 58.87 16.46 20.94
CA VAL A 10 57.99 17.38 21.68
C VAL A 10 57.21 18.30 20.73
N LEU A 11 57.85 18.85 19.70
CA LEU A 11 57.20 19.69 18.69
C LEU A 11 56.10 18.92 17.92
N VAL A 12 56.39 17.68 17.53
CA VAL A 12 55.40 16.80 16.88
C VAL A 12 54.24 16.50 17.82
N LEU A 13 54.49 16.30 19.11
CA LEU A 13 53.45 16.02 20.11
C LEU A 13 52.56 17.25 20.36
N VAL A 14 53.13 18.45 20.40
CA VAL A 14 52.37 19.71 20.52
C VAL A 14 51.55 19.99 19.26
N LEU A 15 52.09 19.74 18.07
CA LEU A 15 51.35 19.83 16.81
C LEU A 15 50.22 18.81 16.73
N ALA A 16 50.47 17.57 17.16
CA ALA A 16 49.45 16.53 17.22
C ALA A 16 48.35 16.89 18.22
N ALA A 17 48.69 17.40 19.41
CA ALA A 17 47.72 17.86 20.40
C ALA A 17 46.90 19.06 19.89
N GLY A 18 47.53 20.02 19.20
CA GLY A 18 46.85 21.16 18.57
C GLY A 18 45.91 20.73 17.43
N ALA A 19 46.33 19.76 16.61
CA ALA A 19 45.50 19.20 15.54
C ALA A 19 44.31 18.40 16.09
N ILE A 20 44.51 17.64 17.17
CA ILE A 20 43.43 16.94 17.89
C ILE A 20 42.46 17.95 18.52
N GLY A 21 42.96 19.02 19.14
CA GLY A 21 42.14 20.11 19.69
C GLY A 21 41.28 20.79 18.63
N ALA A 22 41.87 21.21 17.51
CA ALA A 22 41.14 21.83 16.40
C ALA A 22 40.12 20.87 15.76
N PHE A 23 40.44 19.58 15.68
CA PHE A 23 39.51 18.58 15.19
C PHE A 23 38.30 18.42 16.12
N LEU A 24 38.52 18.34 17.43
CA LEU A 24 37.46 18.17 18.43
C LEU A 24 36.60 19.42 18.61
N GLU A 25 37.19 20.61 18.53
CA GLU A 25 36.47 21.88 18.78
C GLU A 25 35.81 22.48 17.54
N VAL A 26 36.30 22.19 16.33
CA VAL A 26 35.83 22.86 15.11
C VAL A 26 35.31 21.85 14.08
N VAL A 27 36.12 20.86 13.71
CA VAL A 27 35.78 19.95 12.60
C VAL A 27 34.66 18.98 12.98
N LEU A 28 34.72 18.38 14.17
CA LEU A 28 33.72 17.43 14.65
C LEU A 28 32.35 18.11 14.85
N PRO A 29 32.22 19.29 15.51
CA PRO A 29 30.95 20.00 15.59
C PRO A 29 30.39 20.43 14.23
N GLN A 30 31.24 20.87 13.29
CA GLN A 30 30.79 21.22 11.93
C GLN A 30 30.24 20.01 11.17
N ARG A 31 30.89 18.84 11.27
CA ARG A 31 30.39 17.58 10.71
C ARG A 31 29.04 17.18 11.29
N VAL A 32 28.88 17.29 12.62
CA VAL A 32 27.61 17.02 13.29
C VAL A 32 26.51 17.98 12.83
N ALA A 33 26.83 19.28 12.71
CA ALA A 33 25.87 20.29 12.24
C ALA A 33 25.43 20.05 10.78
N GLN A 34 26.35 19.64 9.90
CA GLN A 34 26.01 19.27 8.52
C GLN A 34 25.08 18.06 8.45
N LEU A 35 25.38 17.00 9.22
CA LEU A 35 24.53 15.82 9.30
C LEU A 35 23.15 16.13 9.87
N ALA A 36 23.08 16.98 10.90
CA ALA A 36 21.81 17.45 11.46
C ALA A 36 21.00 18.29 10.44
N GLN A 37 21.66 19.11 9.62
CA GLN A 37 20.97 19.87 8.57
C GLN A 37 20.43 18.96 7.46
N SER A 38 21.21 17.97 7.03
CA SER A 38 20.75 16.97 6.07
C SER A 38 19.58 16.15 6.63
N GLU A 39 19.71 15.64 7.86
CA GLU A 39 18.65 14.90 8.54
C GLU A 39 17.36 15.74 8.66
N SER A 40 17.46 16.99 9.11
CA SER A 40 16.30 17.86 9.29
C SER A 40 15.57 18.14 7.97
N SER A 41 16.30 18.27 6.87
CA SER A 41 15.71 18.41 5.53
C SER A 41 14.92 17.15 5.13
N GLU A 42 15.50 15.97 5.31
CA GLU A 42 14.83 14.70 5.03
C GLU A 42 13.60 14.48 5.94
N LEU A 43 13.73 14.76 7.24
CA LEU A 43 12.62 14.69 8.19
C LEU A 43 11.48 15.64 7.81
N GLY A 44 11.80 16.85 7.32
CA GLY A 44 10.80 17.79 6.81
C GLY A 44 10.02 17.24 5.62
N GLN A 45 10.72 16.62 4.66
CA GLN A 45 10.11 16.00 3.49
C GLN A 45 9.27 14.78 3.87
N ALA A 46 9.75 13.93 4.79
CA ALA A 46 9.01 12.80 5.32
C ALA A 46 7.71 13.23 6.03
N ARG A 47 7.75 14.30 6.84
CA ARG A 47 6.55 14.85 7.51
C ARG A 47 5.52 15.39 6.51
N ALA A 48 5.97 16.13 5.50
CA ALA A 48 5.09 16.64 4.44
C ALA A 48 4.44 15.49 3.67
N GLY A 49 5.23 14.51 3.22
CA GLY A 49 4.72 13.33 2.52
C GLY A 49 3.75 12.50 3.37
N ALA A 50 4.03 12.29 4.66
CA ALA A 50 3.11 11.63 5.58
C ALA A 50 1.79 12.41 5.79
N ALA A 51 1.85 13.75 5.79
CA ALA A 51 0.65 14.57 5.93
C ALA A 51 -0.26 14.49 4.70
N ASP A 52 0.33 14.60 3.50
CA ASP A 52 -0.39 14.57 2.23
C ASP A 52 -0.99 13.18 1.97
N THR A 53 -0.19 12.12 2.15
CA THR A 53 -0.62 10.74 1.90
C THR A 53 -1.67 10.26 2.90
N SER A 54 -1.58 10.67 4.17
CA SER A 54 -2.62 10.42 5.19
C SER A 54 -3.97 11.05 4.81
N THR A 55 -3.95 12.25 4.25
CA THR A 55 -5.19 12.93 3.81
C THR A 55 -5.79 12.22 2.59
N ALA A 56 -4.96 11.88 1.61
CA ALA A 56 -5.37 11.19 0.40
C ALA A 56 -5.94 9.79 0.71
N VAL A 57 -5.27 8.98 1.53
CA VAL A 57 -5.73 7.62 1.87
C VAL A 57 -7.03 7.63 2.67
N THR A 58 -7.22 8.63 3.55
CA THR A 58 -8.48 8.80 4.29
C THR A 58 -9.63 9.15 3.35
N SER A 59 -9.41 10.07 2.42
CA SER A 59 -10.41 10.44 1.40
C SER A 59 -10.76 9.25 0.52
N LEU A 60 -9.75 8.49 0.08
CA LEU A 60 -9.90 7.33 -0.78
C LEU A 60 -10.80 6.27 -0.12
N TRP A 61 -10.53 5.92 1.14
CA TRP A 61 -11.33 4.91 1.85
C TRP A 61 -12.70 5.43 2.29
N ALA A 62 -12.90 6.74 2.48
CA ALA A 62 -14.23 7.31 2.68
C ALA A 62 -15.11 7.18 1.41
N GLU A 63 -14.53 7.38 0.23
CA GLU A 63 -15.26 7.24 -1.04
C GLU A 63 -15.51 5.77 -1.42
N ILE A 64 -14.48 4.92 -1.34
CA ILE A 64 -14.59 3.48 -1.63
C ILE A 64 -15.65 2.84 -0.75
N SER A 65 -15.70 3.19 0.53
CA SER A 65 -16.63 2.57 1.47
C SER A 65 -18.08 2.92 1.26
N ALA A 66 -18.38 4.20 1.01
CA ALA A 66 -19.74 4.65 0.77
C ALA A 66 -20.36 3.96 -0.47
N LYS A 67 -19.52 3.53 -1.41
CA LYS A 67 -19.93 2.96 -2.71
C LYS A 67 -19.42 1.53 -2.94
N SER A 68 -18.83 0.92 -1.92
CA SER A 68 -18.23 -0.42 -1.92
C SER A 68 -17.30 -0.74 -3.12
N GLY A 69 -16.64 0.27 -3.72
CA GLY A 69 -15.85 0.17 -4.95
C GLY A 69 -16.68 -0.09 -6.23
N LEU A 70 -17.59 -1.06 -6.22
CA LEU A 70 -18.41 -1.47 -7.37
C LEU A 70 -19.56 -0.53 -7.70
N GLY A 71 -20.00 0.30 -6.75
CA GLY A 71 -20.97 1.37 -6.97
C GLY A 71 -20.37 2.65 -7.54
N LEU A 72 -19.05 2.70 -7.78
CA LEU A 72 -18.38 3.83 -8.39
C LEU A 72 -18.61 3.84 -9.91
N SER A 73 -18.77 5.04 -10.50
CA SER A 73 -18.80 5.18 -11.95
C SER A 73 -17.43 4.86 -12.57
N PRO A 74 -17.35 4.48 -13.86
CA PRO A 74 -16.08 4.21 -14.52
C PRO A 74 -15.07 5.38 -14.44
N ASP A 75 -15.54 6.61 -14.54
CA ASP A 75 -14.71 7.82 -14.42
C ASP A 75 -14.16 7.97 -12.99
N GLN A 76 -15.00 7.73 -11.98
CA GLN A 76 -14.58 7.79 -10.58
C GLN A 76 -13.60 6.66 -10.24
N LEU A 77 -13.83 5.44 -10.73
CA LEU A 77 -12.89 4.32 -10.57
C LEU A 77 -11.51 4.64 -11.14
N SER A 78 -11.47 5.23 -12.34
CA SER A 78 -10.21 5.57 -12.99
C SER A 78 -9.47 6.68 -12.22
N LYS A 79 -10.21 7.67 -11.72
CA LYS A 79 -9.68 8.75 -10.89
C LYS A 79 -9.15 8.23 -9.55
N ASP A 80 -9.92 7.40 -8.85
CA ASP A 80 -9.55 6.86 -7.54
C ASP A 80 -8.39 5.89 -7.65
N LEU A 81 -8.32 5.10 -8.73
CA LEU A 81 -7.19 4.21 -8.98
C LEU A 81 -5.90 5.00 -9.26
N ALA A 82 -5.99 6.09 -10.03
CA ALA A 82 -4.85 6.98 -10.24
C ALA A 82 -4.41 7.65 -8.93
N LEU A 83 -5.36 8.10 -8.11
CA LEU A 83 -5.09 8.66 -6.79
C LEU A 83 -4.43 7.63 -5.86
N ALA A 84 -4.93 6.39 -5.82
CA ALA A 84 -4.38 5.31 -5.01
C ALA A 84 -2.91 5.04 -5.37
N LYS A 85 -2.60 4.88 -6.66
CA LYS A 85 -1.23 4.65 -7.16
C LYS A 85 -0.30 5.84 -6.91
N ALA A 86 -0.79 7.06 -7.11
CA ALA A 86 -0.01 8.26 -6.82
C ALA A 86 0.28 8.41 -5.31
N THR A 87 -0.70 8.07 -4.46
CA THR A 87 -0.56 8.11 -3.00
C THR A 87 0.41 7.04 -2.51
N GLU A 88 0.34 5.82 -3.05
CA GLU A 88 1.29 4.74 -2.75
C GLU A 88 2.72 5.18 -3.08
N LYS A 89 2.94 5.68 -4.30
CA LYS A 89 4.25 6.21 -4.72
C LYS A 89 4.73 7.33 -3.78
N SER A 90 3.85 8.28 -3.45
CA SER A 90 4.22 9.38 -2.56
C SER A 90 4.53 8.91 -1.14
N ALA A 91 3.90 7.83 -0.67
CA ALA A 91 4.18 7.25 0.64
C ALA A 91 5.51 6.49 0.64
N ASP A 92 5.85 5.79 -0.45
CA ASP A 92 7.16 5.16 -0.65
C ASP A 92 8.30 6.19 -0.74
N ASP A 93 8.07 7.29 -1.48
CA ASP A 93 9.03 8.39 -1.57
C ASP A 93 9.24 9.02 -0.17
N ALA A 94 8.17 9.26 0.60
CA ALA A 94 8.24 9.73 1.99
C ALA A 94 8.96 8.74 2.93
N LEU A 95 8.76 7.44 2.75
CA LEU A 95 9.45 6.40 3.51
C LEU A 95 10.95 6.38 3.21
N SER A 96 11.32 6.65 1.95
CA SER A 96 12.73 6.79 1.55
C SER A 96 13.40 7.97 2.26
N HIS A 97 12.69 9.09 2.45
CA HIS A 97 13.18 10.21 3.27
C HIS A 97 13.34 9.85 4.75
N VAL A 98 12.44 9.04 5.32
CA VAL A 98 12.60 8.50 6.69
C VAL A 98 13.88 7.66 6.80
N GLN A 99 14.13 6.77 5.83
CA GLN A 99 15.33 5.93 5.79
C GLN A 99 16.60 6.76 5.62
N ALA A 100 16.56 7.80 4.78
CA ALA A 100 17.67 8.74 4.60
C ALA A 100 17.99 9.48 5.90
N ALA A 101 16.98 10.03 6.58
CA ALA A 101 17.13 10.69 7.89
C ALA A 101 17.72 9.73 8.94
N GLN A 102 17.21 8.51 9.04
CA GLN A 102 17.76 7.47 9.93
C GLN A 102 19.24 7.17 9.61
N SER A 103 19.61 7.17 8.32
CA SER A 103 21.01 6.96 7.90
C SER A 103 21.92 8.11 8.35
N TYR A 104 21.46 9.37 8.26
CA TYR A 104 22.22 10.52 8.73
C TYR A 104 22.37 10.53 10.25
N MET A 105 21.34 10.11 10.97
CA MET A 105 21.42 9.91 12.42
C MET A 105 22.42 8.82 12.79
N ALA A 106 22.40 7.68 12.10
CA ALA A 106 23.36 6.60 12.34
C ALA A 106 24.80 7.03 12.03
N GLN A 107 25.00 7.81 10.96
CA GLN A 107 26.30 8.41 10.64
C GLN A 107 26.74 9.39 11.73
N ALA A 108 25.82 10.22 12.24
CA ALA A 108 26.11 11.20 13.28
C ALA A 108 26.43 10.54 14.62
N ASP A 109 25.75 9.45 14.99
CA ASP A 109 25.97 8.64 16.19
C ASP A 109 27.27 7.81 16.10
N GLY A 110 27.68 7.46 14.87
CA GLY A 110 28.89 6.67 14.58
C GLY A 110 30.17 7.48 14.40
N LEU A 111 30.14 8.81 14.57
CA LEU A 111 31.34 9.63 14.41
C LEU A 111 32.35 9.33 15.53
N PRO A 112 33.63 9.08 15.20
CA PRO A 112 34.65 8.75 16.18
C PRO A 112 34.94 9.96 17.10
N PHE A 113 35.40 9.68 18.32
CA PHE A 113 35.73 10.68 19.35
C PHE A 113 34.52 11.46 19.93
N GLN A 114 33.30 11.05 19.61
CA GLN A 114 32.12 11.50 20.33
C GLN A 114 32.01 10.80 21.69
N PHE A 115 31.81 11.60 22.74
CA PHE A 115 31.59 11.10 24.09
C PHE A 115 30.10 10.83 24.38
N HIS A 116 29.20 11.44 23.60
CA HIS A 116 27.75 11.31 23.73
C HIS A 116 27.10 11.46 22.35
N SER A 117 25.95 10.81 22.15
CA SER A 117 25.14 10.99 20.95
C SER A 117 24.71 12.46 20.78
N PRO A 118 24.72 13.01 19.55
CA PRO A 118 24.21 14.34 19.26
C PRO A 118 22.78 14.55 19.77
N SER A 119 22.47 15.74 20.29
CA SER A 119 21.19 16.02 20.96
C SER A 119 19.97 15.90 20.04
N PHE A 120 20.11 16.21 18.75
CA PHE A 120 19.00 16.09 17.78
C PHE A 120 18.53 14.64 17.63
N ILE A 121 19.42 13.66 17.78
CA ILE A 121 19.06 12.24 17.69
C ILE A 121 18.03 11.83 18.74
N ALA A 122 18.13 12.36 19.96
CA ALA A 122 17.17 12.04 21.02
C ALA A 122 15.77 12.61 20.72
N THR A 123 15.71 13.75 20.04
CA THR A 123 14.47 14.44 19.66
C THR A 123 13.82 13.82 18.43
N ASP A 124 14.60 13.50 17.39
CA ASP A 124 14.07 13.17 16.07
C ASP A 124 13.88 11.65 15.85
N ARG A 125 14.57 10.81 16.63
CA ARG A 125 14.45 9.33 16.53
C ARG A 125 13.01 8.84 16.78
N PRO A 126 12.28 9.30 17.82
CA PRO A 126 10.89 8.91 18.01
C PRO A 126 10.00 9.38 16.85
N ALA A 127 10.21 10.60 16.35
CA ALA A 127 9.43 11.15 15.24
C ALA A 127 9.57 10.30 13.98
N LEU A 128 10.79 9.89 13.62
CA LEU A 128 11.03 9.01 12.47
C LEU A 128 10.42 7.62 12.64
N GLN A 129 10.40 7.05 13.85
CA GLN A 129 9.75 5.76 14.12
C GLN A 129 8.23 5.84 13.95
N HIS A 130 7.63 6.95 14.39
CA HIS A 130 6.20 7.20 14.20
C HIS A 130 5.86 7.45 12.73
N LEU A 131 6.69 8.19 11.98
CA LEU A 131 6.53 8.37 10.54
C LEU A 131 6.64 7.06 9.77
N ASP A 132 7.64 6.23 10.08
CA ASP A 132 7.82 4.90 9.47
C ASP A 132 6.54 4.04 9.61
N LYS A 133 6.00 3.93 10.83
CA LYS A 133 4.76 3.18 11.09
C LYS A 133 3.56 3.76 10.36
N ALA A 134 3.40 5.08 10.37
CA ALA A 134 2.30 5.76 9.69
C ALA A 134 2.36 5.50 8.17
N LEU A 135 3.55 5.65 7.57
CA LEU A 135 3.76 5.47 6.14
C LEU A 135 3.58 4.01 5.71
N GLN A 136 4.08 3.04 6.48
CA GLN A 136 3.83 1.62 6.22
C GLN A 136 2.34 1.26 6.28
N ALA A 137 1.58 1.82 7.23
CA ALA A 137 0.13 1.63 7.28
C ALA A 137 -0.58 2.30 6.09
N THR A 138 -0.13 3.47 5.67
CA THR A 138 -0.62 4.17 4.48
C THR A 138 -0.38 3.33 3.21
N ILE A 139 0.83 2.83 2.99
CA ILE A 139 1.19 1.98 1.84
C ILE A 139 0.29 0.75 1.79
N LYS A 140 0.06 0.08 2.93
CA LYS A 140 -0.86 -1.06 3.02
C LYS A 140 -2.28 -0.70 2.58
N LEU A 141 -2.80 0.42 3.08
CA LEU A 141 -4.15 0.87 2.74
C LEU A 141 -4.27 1.33 1.27
N THR A 142 -3.26 2.00 0.72
CA THR A 142 -3.28 2.41 -0.70
C THR A 142 -3.15 1.21 -1.62
N HIS A 143 -2.34 0.22 -1.26
CA HIS A 143 -2.25 -1.03 -2.00
C HIS A 143 -3.59 -1.77 -1.98
N GLY A 144 -4.20 -1.96 -0.80
CA GLY A 144 -5.53 -2.57 -0.68
C GLY A 144 -6.60 -1.82 -1.49
N ALA A 145 -6.55 -0.48 -1.52
CA ALA A 145 -7.45 0.32 -2.34
C ALA A 145 -7.20 0.11 -3.85
N THR A 146 -5.94 0.07 -4.29
CA THR A 146 -5.56 -0.26 -5.67
C THR A 146 -6.13 -1.62 -6.07
N LEU A 147 -5.99 -2.65 -5.23
CA LEU A 147 -6.57 -3.98 -5.48
C LEU A 147 -8.09 -3.90 -5.67
N GLN A 148 -8.81 -3.31 -4.71
CA GLN A 148 -10.27 -3.21 -4.77
C GLN A 148 -10.77 -2.42 -5.98
N LEU A 149 -10.13 -1.30 -6.29
CA LEU A 149 -10.49 -0.43 -7.42
C LEU A 149 -10.17 -1.09 -8.76
N SER A 150 -9.03 -1.78 -8.88
CA SER A 150 -8.70 -2.53 -10.10
C SER A 150 -9.70 -3.67 -10.33
N VAL A 151 -10.04 -4.43 -9.30
CA VAL A 151 -11.10 -5.44 -9.38
C VAL A 151 -12.41 -4.80 -9.82
N ALA A 152 -12.86 -3.71 -9.18
CA ALA A 152 -14.09 -3.02 -9.56
C ALA A 152 -14.06 -2.46 -10.98
N GLN A 153 -12.92 -1.96 -11.46
CA GLN A 153 -12.74 -1.46 -12.82
C GLN A 153 -12.87 -2.57 -13.86
N HIS A 154 -12.21 -3.70 -13.65
CA HIS A 154 -12.33 -4.86 -14.54
C HIS A 154 -13.78 -5.35 -14.61
N LEU A 155 -14.42 -5.49 -13.45
CA LEU A 155 -15.80 -5.94 -13.37
C LEU A 155 -16.78 -5.00 -14.07
N ASN A 156 -16.56 -3.68 -13.97
CA ASN A 156 -17.37 -2.70 -14.68
C ASN A 156 -17.14 -2.75 -16.20
N GLN A 157 -15.90 -2.93 -16.65
CA GLN A 157 -15.60 -3.13 -18.07
C GLN A 157 -16.27 -4.40 -18.59
N ASP A 158 -16.14 -5.49 -17.85
CA ASP A 158 -16.73 -6.77 -18.20
C ASP A 158 -18.26 -6.67 -18.27
N ALA A 159 -18.91 -6.08 -17.25
CA ALA A 159 -20.35 -5.84 -17.22
C ALA A 159 -20.87 -5.08 -18.45
N GLN A 160 -20.10 -4.13 -18.99
CA GLN A 160 -20.44 -3.40 -20.21
C GLN A 160 -20.31 -4.25 -21.49
N THR A 161 -19.41 -5.24 -21.49
CA THR A 161 -19.23 -6.13 -22.65
C THR A 161 -20.27 -7.23 -22.75
N ILE A 162 -21.04 -7.46 -21.68
CA ILE A 162 -22.10 -8.47 -21.61
C ILE A 162 -23.37 -7.89 -22.21
N PRO A 163 -23.74 -8.21 -23.46
CA PRO A 163 -24.95 -7.68 -24.05
C PRO A 163 -26.18 -8.06 -23.22
N GLY A 164 -27.09 -7.09 -23.06
CA GLY A 164 -28.43 -7.31 -22.50
C GLY A 164 -29.31 -8.24 -23.36
N SER A 165 -28.81 -8.74 -24.50
CA SER A 165 -29.50 -9.65 -25.40
C SER A 165 -28.94 -11.08 -25.38
N LEU A 166 -29.73 -11.97 -24.76
CA LEU A 166 -30.15 -13.31 -25.19
C LEU A 166 -29.20 -14.27 -25.96
N TYR A 167 -27.87 -14.18 -25.86
CA TYR A 167 -27.00 -15.34 -26.11
C TYR A 167 -26.27 -15.76 -24.83
N PRO A 168 -26.84 -16.72 -24.07
CA PRO A 168 -26.26 -17.21 -22.83
C PRO A 168 -24.81 -17.69 -22.97
N SER A 169 -24.42 -18.24 -24.13
CA SER A 169 -23.07 -18.73 -24.45
C SER A 169 -22.02 -17.63 -24.60
N LEU A 170 -22.36 -16.52 -25.24
CA LEU A 170 -21.46 -15.38 -25.46
C LEU A 170 -21.26 -14.61 -24.16
N ASN A 171 -22.35 -14.35 -23.44
CA ASN A 171 -22.31 -13.75 -22.11
C ASN A 171 -21.53 -14.65 -21.14
N ALA A 172 -21.72 -15.97 -21.17
CA ALA A 172 -20.95 -16.91 -20.37
C ALA A 172 -19.44 -16.82 -20.61
N ARG A 173 -19.02 -16.70 -21.87
CA ARG A 173 -17.60 -16.65 -22.21
C ARG A 173 -16.96 -15.34 -21.75
N GLN A 174 -17.65 -14.22 -21.97
CA GLN A 174 -17.23 -12.91 -21.48
C GLN A 174 -17.18 -12.86 -19.95
N TRP A 175 -18.21 -13.37 -19.25
CA TRP A 175 -18.18 -13.50 -17.78
C TRP A 175 -17.09 -14.45 -17.27
N THR A 176 -16.75 -15.50 -18.03
CA THR A 176 -15.65 -16.42 -17.66
C THR A 176 -14.29 -15.74 -17.83
N ASP A 177 -14.11 -14.99 -18.92
CA ASP A 177 -12.86 -14.27 -19.20
C ASP A 177 -12.69 -13.07 -18.26
N ALA A 178 -13.79 -12.42 -17.87
CA ALA A 178 -13.88 -11.43 -16.80
C ALA A 178 -13.43 -11.98 -15.44
N ALA A 179 -14.05 -13.07 -14.99
CA ALA A 179 -13.70 -13.71 -13.73
C ALA A 179 -12.26 -14.25 -13.73
N ARG A 180 -11.78 -14.76 -14.88
CA ARG A 180 -10.40 -15.22 -15.04
C ARG A 180 -9.41 -14.04 -15.05
N THR A 181 -9.76 -12.91 -15.66
CA THR A 181 -8.96 -11.68 -15.63
C THR A 181 -8.91 -11.12 -14.21
N ALA A 182 -10.02 -11.05 -13.49
CA ALA A 182 -10.06 -10.62 -12.09
C ALA A 182 -9.24 -11.54 -11.18
N SER A 183 -9.34 -12.87 -11.36
CA SER A 183 -8.54 -13.86 -10.62
C SER A 183 -7.06 -13.82 -10.99
N ALA A 184 -6.72 -13.59 -12.26
CA ALA A 184 -5.34 -13.42 -12.72
C ALA A 184 -4.74 -12.10 -12.23
N LEU A 185 -5.50 -10.99 -12.22
CA LEU A 185 -5.05 -9.74 -11.63
C LEU A 185 -4.84 -9.87 -10.13
N SER A 186 -5.74 -10.56 -9.42
CA SER A 186 -5.52 -10.89 -8.01
C SER A 186 -4.16 -11.56 -7.85
N THR A 187 -3.88 -12.60 -8.65
CA THR A 187 -2.64 -13.40 -8.61
C THR A 187 -1.39 -12.61 -9.03
N ASP A 188 -1.45 -11.82 -10.10
CA ASP A 188 -0.34 -11.01 -10.60
C ASP A 188 0.01 -9.89 -9.61
N LEU A 189 -1.01 -9.28 -9.00
CA LEU A 189 -0.82 -8.32 -7.91
C LEU A 189 -0.22 -9.01 -6.66
N THR A 190 -0.56 -10.28 -6.38
CA THR A 190 0.09 -11.11 -5.34
C THR A 190 1.59 -11.30 -5.60
N THR A 191 1.99 -11.47 -6.86
CA THR A 191 3.40 -11.73 -7.21
C THR A 191 4.30 -10.50 -7.17
N GLN A 192 3.73 -9.29 -7.18
CA GLN A 192 4.51 -8.06 -7.20
C GLN A 192 4.87 -7.52 -5.80
N GLN A 193 4.21 -7.93 -4.71
CA GLN A 193 4.54 -7.45 -3.35
C GLN A 193 4.20 -8.45 -2.23
N VAL A 194 5.20 -9.16 -1.67
CA VAL A 194 5.14 -9.78 -0.33
C VAL A 194 6.56 -9.77 0.28
N PRO A 195 6.81 -9.50 1.60
CA PRO A 195 5.88 -9.26 2.75
C PRO A 195 6.12 -7.90 3.47
N ALA A 196 5.24 -7.37 4.36
CA ALA A 196 4.59 -8.01 5.51
C ALA A 196 3.30 -7.29 5.98
N ALA A 197 2.13 -7.90 6.16
CA ALA A 197 1.72 -9.29 6.06
C ALA A 197 0.33 -9.24 5.41
N ASP A 198 0.23 -9.84 4.23
CA ASP A 198 -0.98 -10.08 3.44
C ASP A 198 -1.90 -8.85 3.17
N PRO A 199 -1.54 -7.97 2.23
CA PRO A 199 -2.43 -6.91 1.74
C PRO A 199 -3.77 -7.46 1.21
N GLU A 200 -3.80 -8.73 0.80
CA GLU A 200 -5.02 -9.44 0.38
C GLU A 200 -6.05 -9.57 1.52
N ALA A 201 -5.63 -9.49 2.79
CA ALA A 201 -6.56 -9.41 3.92
C ALA A 201 -7.43 -8.15 3.90
N LEU A 202 -7.05 -7.14 3.09
CA LEU A 202 -7.80 -5.91 2.86
C LEU A 202 -8.73 -5.98 1.65
N LEU A 203 -8.82 -7.13 0.97
CA LEU A 203 -9.93 -7.42 0.06
C LEU A 203 -11.14 -7.84 0.89
N ASP A 204 -12.33 -7.29 0.62
CA ASP A 204 -13.54 -7.79 1.29
C ASP A 204 -13.79 -9.24 0.83
N PRO A 205 -13.78 -10.23 1.74
CA PRO A 205 -13.98 -11.63 1.38
C PRO A 205 -15.37 -11.91 0.79
N LEU A 206 -16.35 -11.02 0.99
CA LEU A 206 -17.65 -11.11 0.36
C LEU A 206 -17.59 -10.75 -1.13
N TRP A 207 -16.66 -9.90 -1.56
CA TRP A 207 -16.41 -9.64 -2.98
C TRP A 207 -15.78 -10.84 -3.68
N SER A 208 -14.87 -11.55 -3.02
CA SER A 208 -14.34 -12.83 -3.53
C SER A 208 -15.45 -13.87 -3.75
N LYS A 209 -16.38 -14.03 -2.79
CA LYS A 209 -17.55 -14.92 -2.96
C LYS A 209 -18.48 -14.50 -4.10
N TRP A 210 -18.62 -13.20 -4.33
CA TRP A 210 -19.39 -12.70 -5.45
C TRP A 210 -18.70 -13.02 -6.79
N ILE A 211 -17.37 -12.88 -6.87
CA ILE A 211 -16.59 -13.28 -8.05
C ILE A 211 -16.75 -14.78 -8.35
N ASP A 212 -16.66 -15.64 -7.33
CA ASP A 212 -16.87 -17.09 -7.48
C ASP A 212 -18.29 -17.39 -8.01
N ALA A 213 -19.30 -16.66 -7.53
CA ALA A 213 -20.68 -16.82 -7.99
C ALA A 213 -20.84 -16.42 -9.47
N MET A 214 -20.14 -15.38 -9.94
CA MET A 214 -20.13 -15.04 -11.36
C MET A 214 -19.48 -16.14 -12.20
N GLN A 215 -18.36 -16.70 -11.74
CA GLN A 215 -17.70 -17.81 -12.42
C GLN A 215 -18.61 -19.04 -12.51
N ALA A 216 -19.42 -19.30 -11.48
CA ALA A 216 -20.41 -20.37 -11.47
C ALA A 216 -21.54 -20.13 -12.50
N VAL A 217 -22.05 -18.89 -12.61
CA VAL A 217 -23.03 -18.49 -13.65
C VAL A 217 -22.45 -18.71 -15.05
N ALA A 218 -21.23 -18.24 -15.27
CA ALA A 218 -20.53 -18.35 -16.54
C ALA A 218 -20.32 -19.82 -16.94
N SER A 219 -19.85 -20.65 -16.01
CA SER A 219 -19.65 -22.08 -16.22
C SER A 219 -20.96 -22.82 -16.52
N SER A 220 -22.03 -22.51 -15.79
CA SER A 220 -23.35 -23.12 -15.98
C SER A 220 -23.97 -22.73 -17.33
N ALA A 221 -23.85 -21.46 -17.72
CA ALA A 221 -24.35 -21.00 -19.02
C ALA A 221 -23.59 -21.62 -20.20
N LYS A 222 -22.28 -21.87 -20.06
CA LYS A 222 -21.51 -22.66 -21.03
C LYS A 222 -22.05 -24.09 -21.15
N GLN A 223 -22.35 -24.75 -20.04
CA GLN A 223 -22.89 -26.12 -20.04
C GLN A 223 -24.27 -26.20 -20.70
N VAL A 224 -25.17 -25.23 -20.43
CA VAL A 224 -26.46 -25.11 -21.13
C VAL A 224 -26.25 -25.06 -22.64
N SER A 225 -25.33 -24.20 -23.08
CA SER A 225 -25.06 -23.97 -24.49
C SER A 225 -24.54 -25.22 -25.19
N LEU A 226 -23.62 -25.95 -24.55
CA LEU A 226 -23.08 -27.20 -25.07
C LEU A 226 -24.14 -28.30 -25.15
N ALA A 227 -24.93 -28.50 -24.08
CA ALA A 227 -25.98 -29.51 -24.06
C ALA A 227 -27.09 -29.23 -25.08
N SER A 228 -27.41 -27.95 -25.28
CA SER A 228 -28.39 -27.49 -26.27
C SER A 228 -27.88 -27.73 -27.70
N ALA A 229 -26.62 -27.40 -27.97
CA ALA A 229 -25.98 -27.63 -29.28
C ALA A 229 -25.82 -29.13 -29.59
N ALA A 230 -25.63 -29.97 -28.57
CA ALA A 230 -25.57 -31.43 -28.70
C ALA A 230 -26.94 -32.10 -28.84
N GLY A 231 -28.05 -31.35 -28.81
CA GLY A 231 -29.42 -31.89 -28.88
C GLY A 231 -29.87 -32.68 -27.65
N GLN A 232 -29.13 -32.57 -26.53
CA GLN A 232 -29.38 -33.33 -25.30
C GLN A 232 -30.38 -32.59 -24.40
N THR A 233 -31.66 -32.65 -24.75
CA THR A 233 -32.74 -31.88 -24.11
C THR A 233 -32.84 -32.05 -22.59
N GLN A 234 -32.71 -33.28 -22.06
CA GLN A 234 -32.72 -33.51 -20.61
C GLN A 234 -31.50 -32.90 -19.90
N GLN A 235 -30.31 -33.00 -20.49
CA GLN A 235 -29.10 -32.39 -19.91
C GLN A 235 -29.15 -30.86 -19.99
N ALA A 236 -29.70 -30.31 -21.07
CA ALA A 236 -29.93 -28.86 -21.19
C ALA A 236 -30.90 -28.35 -20.11
N GLN A 237 -31.95 -29.11 -19.77
CA GLN A 237 -32.86 -28.76 -18.68
C GLN A 237 -32.23 -28.83 -17.28
N VAL A 238 -31.31 -29.77 -17.04
CA VAL A 238 -30.53 -29.83 -15.78
C VAL A 238 -29.54 -28.67 -15.69
N ALA A 239 -28.86 -28.38 -16.80
CA ALA A 239 -27.94 -27.25 -16.88
C ALA A 239 -28.66 -25.90 -16.70
N ASN A 240 -29.87 -25.74 -17.24
CA ASN A 240 -30.67 -24.52 -17.05
C ASN A 240 -31.05 -24.31 -15.58
N ARG A 241 -31.47 -25.37 -14.86
CA ARG A 241 -31.74 -25.28 -13.42
C ARG A 241 -30.49 -24.90 -12.61
N SER A 242 -29.33 -25.40 -13.03
CA SER A 242 -28.05 -25.06 -12.41
C SER A 242 -27.69 -23.59 -12.66
N LEU A 243 -27.94 -23.09 -13.89
CA LEU A 243 -27.75 -21.68 -14.25
C LEU A 243 -28.67 -20.76 -13.44
N ASP A 244 -29.95 -21.10 -13.28
CA ASP A 244 -30.89 -20.30 -12.48
C ASP A 244 -30.47 -20.25 -11.00
N THR A 245 -30.00 -21.38 -10.46
CA THR A 245 -29.45 -21.44 -9.09
C THR A 245 -28.22 -20.56 -8.95
N ALA A 246 -27.28 -20.63 -9.90
CA ALA A 246 -26.08 -19.80 -9.90
C ALA A 246 -26.43 -18.30 -10.02
N ARG A 247 -27.43 -17.92 -10.82
CA ARG A 247 -27.90 -16.54 -10.94
C ARG A 247 -28.51 -16.04 -9.63
N ALA A 248 -29.31 -16.86 -8.95
CA ALA A 248 -29.85 -16.52 -7.65
C ALA A 248 -28.74 -16.34 -6.60
N GLN A 249 -27.73 -17.22 -6.60
CA GLN A 249 -26.56 -17.10 -5.73
C GLN A 249 -25.74 -15.85 -6.02
N LEU A 250 -25.57 -15.47 -7.29
CA LEU A 250 -24.89 -14.24 -7.69
C LEU A 250 -25.58 -12.98 -7.15
N VAL A 251 -26.91 -12.90 -7.27
CA VAL A 251 -27.68 -11.77 -6.73
C VAL A 251 -27.59 -11.74 -5.20
N ALA A 252 -27.68 -12.91 -4.55
CA ALA A 252 -27.60 -13.00 -3.09
C ALA A 252 -26.20 -12.63 -2.56
N SER A 253 -25.11 -13.09 -3.20
CA SER A 253 -23.74 -12.76 -2.81
C SER A 253 -23.43 -11.29 -3.02
N TYR A 254 -23.95 -10.68 -4.10
CA TYR A 254 -23.83 -9.24 -4.33
C TYR A 254 -24.49 -8.42 -3.22
N ALA A 255 -25.74 -8.77 -2.88
CA ALA A 255 -26.47 -8.09 -1.81
C ALA A 255 -25.79 -8.28 -0.45
N GLN A 256 -25.25 -9.47 -0.17
CA GLN A 256 -24.48 -9.72 1.05
C GLN A 256 -23.21 -8.87 1.10
N ALA A 257 -22.46 -8.77 0.00
CA ALA A 257 -21.26 -7.97 -0.07
C ALA A 257 -21.56 -6.47 0.13
N GLN A 258 -22.59 -5.93 -0.54
CA GLN A 258 -23.03 -4.54 -0.29
C GLN A 258 -23.41 -4.29 1.17
N ASN A 259 -24.23 -5.16 1.76
CA ASN A 259 -24.68 -4.99 3.15
C ASN A 259 -23.56 -5.21 4.18
N GLY A 260 -22.57 -6.04 3.84
CA GLY A 260 -21.42 -6.35 4.70
C GLY A 260 -20.28 -5.34 4.61
N ALA A 261 -20.18 -4.56 3.53
CA ALA A 261 -19.05 -3.69 3.23
C ALA A 261 -18.72 -2.70 4.37
N ALA A 262 -19.73 -2.04 4.95
CA ALA A 262 -19.52 -1.09 6.04
C ALA A 262 -18.98 -1.77 7.32
N ALA A 263 -19.52 -2.95 7.68
CA ALA A 263 -19.07 -3.70 8.84
C ALA A 263 -17.65 -4.26 8.63
N TRP A 264 -17.35 -4.72 7.41
CA TRP A 264 -16.01 -5.16 7.04
C TRP A 264 -15.01 -4.00 7.13
N GLN A 265 -15.33 -2.84 6.57
CA GLN A 265 -14.45 -1.68 6.60
C GLN A 265 -14.19 -1.21 8.04
N ALA A 266 -15.24 -1.13 8.87
CA ALA A 266 -15.10 -0.74 10.28
C ALA A 266 -14.17 -1.70 11.05
N LYS A 267 -14.17 -2.99 10.69
CA LYS A 267 -13.34 -4.01 11.36
C LYS A 267 -11.91 -4.07 10.81
N THR A 268 -11.73 -3.83 9.51
CA THR A 268 -10.48 -4.15 8.79
C THR A 268 -9.69 -2.90 8.40
N ILE A 269 -10.37 -1.84 7.96
CA ILE A 269 -9.75 -0.61 7.43
C ILE A 269 -9.64 0.47 8.50
N GLN A 270 -10.68 0.68 9.31
CA GLN A 270 -10.69 1.73 10.34
C GLN A 270 -9.51 1.63 11.32
N PRO A 271 -9.11 0.44 11.83
CA PRO A 271 -7.95 0.36 12.73
C PRO A 271 -6.64 0.85 12.11
N LEU A 272 -6.46 0.69 10.79
CA LEU A 272 -5.29 1.17 10.08
C LEU A 272 -5.36 2.69 9.88
N LEU A 273 -6.52 3.24 9.55
CA LEU A 273 -6.73 4.70 9.49
C LEU A 273 -6.47 5.35 10.86
N ASP A 274 -6.95 4.74 11.95
CA ASP A 274 -6.72 5.21 13.31
C ASP A 274 -5.22 5.12 13.69
N THR A 275 -4.52 4.10 13.20
CA THR A 275 -3.07 3.96 13.38
C THR A 275 -2.34 5.09 12.67
N ILE A 276 -2.67 5.36 11.40
CA ILE A 276 -2.07 6.47 10.63
C ILE A 276 -2.28 7.80 11.36
N ALA A 277 -3.51 8.08 11.81
CA ALA A 277 -3.84 9.33 12.51
C ALA A 277 -3.03 9.47 13.82
N ARG A 278 -2.96 8.40 14.61
CA ARG A 278 -2.22 8.37 15.88
C ARG A 278 -0.73 8.57 15.68
N GLU A 279 -0.11 7.77 14.82
CA GLU A 279 1.33 7.79 14.60
C GLU A 279 1.76 9.10 13.92
N LYS A 280 1.00 9.62 12.95
CA LYS A 280 1.24 10.95 12.36
C LYS A 280 1.20 12.05 13.42
N SER A 281 0.23 12.02 14.33
CA SER A 281 0.15 13.02 15.40
C SER A 281 1.35 12.94 16.36
N ALA A 282 1.83 11.74 16.67
CA ALA A 282 3.00 11.51 17.51
C ALA A 282 4.32 11.88 16.82
N ALA A 283 4.37 11.92 15.48
CA ALA A 283 5.53 12.36 14.72
C ALA A 283 5.64 13.89 14.55
N GLY A 284 4.53 14.60 14.72
CA GLY A 284 4.42 16.06 14.59
C GLY A 284 4.37 16.82 15.92
N ALA A 285 4.21 16.12 17.05
CA ALA A 285 4.37 16.63 18.40
C ALA A 285 5.83 16.56 18.86
#